data_AF-A0A4D9EDS6-F1
#
_entry.id   AF-A0A4D9EDS6-F1
#
_cell.length_a   1.000
_cell.length_b   1.000
_cell.length_c   1.000
_cell.angle_alpha   90.00
_cell.angle_beta   90.00
_cell.angle_gamma   90.00
#
_symmetry.space_group_name_H-M   'P 1'
#
loop_
_entity.id
_entity.type
_entity.pdbx_description
1 polymer ?
#
loop_
_entity_poly.entity_id
_entity_poly.type
_entity_poly.pdbx_seq_one_letter_code
_entity_poly.pdbx_strand_id
1 'polypeptide(L)'
;MAIALRRAVWSSTMWMRVATFSRQASVQNGAVHCARHKSTYSVLPEDYNCKVELAMTSDGRTIVCYHPSIEIPYEHTKPIPRPDPVDNKEETHDQVLKSRLEVKELKNSKGPTFEELSKMFYTTKHRWYPVGQYLRRRKKLNPPKDR
;
A
#
# COMPACT_ATOMS: atom_id res chain seq x y z
N MET A 1 -71.92 89.93 -33.55
CA MET A 1 -73.07 89.01 -33.46
C MET A 1 -72.95 87.98 -34.56
N ALA A 2 -72.33 86.83 -34.29
CA ALA A 2 -72.52 85.56 -34.99
C ALA A 2 -71.71 84.51 -34.23
N ILE A 3 -72.43 83.65 -33.50
CA ILE A 3 -71.91 82.58 -32.68
C ILE A 3 -71.84 81.33 -33.57
N ALA A 4 -70.69 80.67 -33.64
CA ALA A 4 -70.59 79.30 -34.12
C ALA A 4 -69.79 78.50 -33.09
N LEU A 5 -70.41 77.44 -32.60
CA LEU A 5 -70.05 76.69 -31.40
C LEU A 5 -69.83 75.22 -31.79
N ARG A 6 -68.92 74.56 -31.05
CA ARG A 6 -68.72 73.09 -30.93
C ARG A 6 -67.86 72.48 -32.05
N ARG A 7 -66.95 71.51 -31.84
CA ARG A 7 -66.72 70.52 -30.77
C ARG A 7 -65.22 70.24 -30.66
N ALA A 8 -64.70 70.13 -29.44
CA ALA A 8 -63.39 69.54 -29.18
C ALA A 8 -63.50 68.02 -29.15
N VAL A 9 -62.68 67.33 -29.94
CA VAL A 9 -62.55 65.87 -29.94
C VAL A 9 -61.29 65.52 -29.13
N TRP A 10 -61.47 64.86 -28.00
CA TRP A 10 -60.38 64.29 -27.21
C TRP A 10 -59.96 62.95 -27.84
N SER A 11 -58.74 62.86 -28.37
CA SER A 11 -58.17 61.57 -28.79
C SER A 11 -57.29 61.01 -27.67
N SER A 12 -57.74 59.89 -27.09
CA SER A 12 -57.00 59.07 -26.13
C SER A 12 -55.95 58.23 -26.86
N THR A 13 -54.67 58.37 -26.52
CA THR A 13 -53.61 57.43 -26.91
C THR A 13 -52.92 56.87 -25.67
N MET A 14 -53.39 55.72 -25.20
CA MET A 14 -52.70 54.90 -24.21
C MET A 14 -51.50 54.20 -24.88
N TRP A 15 -50.28 54.51 -24.45
CA TRP A 15 -49.07 53.79 -24.85
C TRP A 15 -48.75 52.73 -23.80
N MET A 16 -49.13 51.47 -24.08
CA MET A 16 -48.66 50.30 -23.34
C MET A 16 -47.19 50.05 -23.67
N ARG A 17 -46.29 50.27 -22.70
CA ARG A 17 -44.88 49.88 -22.83
C ARG A 17 -44.75 48.39 -22.50
N VAL A 18 -44.49 47.58 -23.52
CA VAL A 18 -44.14 46.15 -23.39
C VAL A 18 -42.69 46.05 -22.90
N ALA A 19 -42.47 45.47 -21.73
CA ALA A 19 -41.14 45.15 -21.22
C ALA A 19 -40.64 43.85 -21.87
N THR A 20 -39.62 43.94 -22.72
CA THR A 20 -38.93 42.78 -23.29
C THR A 20 -38.04 42.15 -22.23
N PHE A 21 -38.41 40.95 -21.77
CA PHE A 21 -37.60 40.16 -20.84
C PHE A 21 -36.45 39.50 -21.61
N SER A 22 -35.31 40.20 -21.72
CA SER A 22 -34.10 39.61 -22.30
C SER A 22 -33.52 38.57 -21.34
N ARG A 23 -33.65 37.28 -21.67
CA ARG A 23 -32.91 36.20 -21.02
C ARG A 23 -31.43 36.33 -21.38
N GLN A 24 -30.63 36.90 -20.49
CA GLN A 24 -29.18 36.67 -20.52
C GLN A 24 -28.93 35.22 -20.10
N ALA A 25 -28.63 34.36 -21.08
CA ALA A 25 -28.07 33.05 -20.81
C ALA A 25 -26.64 33.25 -20.31
N SER A 26 -26.44 33.14 -18.99
CA SER A 26 -25.10 33.01 -18.43
C SER A 26 -24.51 31.70 -18.94
N VAL A 27 -23.52 31.78 -19.83
CA VAL A 27 -22.65 30.65 -20.18
C VAL A 27 -21.85 30.32 -18.92
N GLN A 28 -22.37 29.40 -18.13
CA GLN A 28 -21.57 28.77 -17.09
C GLN A 28 -20.63 27.80 -17.80
N ASN A 29 -19.34 28.15 -17.87
CA ASN A 29 -18.26 27.18 -18.08
C ASN A 29 -18.25 26.25 -16.87
N GLY A 30 -19.21 25.32 -16.82
CA GLY A 30 -19.24 24.24 -15.86
C GLY A 30 -18.12 23.29 -16.23
N ALA A 31 -17.00 23.36 -15.51
CA ALA A 31 -16.16 22.20 -15.35
C ALA A 31 -17.09 21.12 -14.78
N VAL A 32 -17.54 20.21 -15.65
CA VAL A 32 -18.34 19.06 -15.25
C VAL A 32 -17.40 18.21 -14.43
N HIS A 33 -17.36 18.47 -13.12
CA HIS A 33 -16.79 17.56 -12.16
C HIS A 33 -17.67 16.33 -12.24
N CYS A 34 -17.30 15.39 -13.11
CA CYS A 34 -17.83 14.06 -13.06
C CYS A 34 -17.35 13.49 -11.73
N ALA A 35 -18.17 13.63 -10.68
CA ALA A 35 -18.09 12.79 -9.52
C ALA A 35 -18.44 11.38 -9.99
N ARG A 36 -17.50 10.73 -10.69
CA ARG A 36 -17.62 9.36 -11.14
C ARG A 36 -17.70 8.55 -9.86
N HIS A 37 -18.87 7.97 -9.62
CA HIS A 37 -19.08 7.06 -8.51
C HIS A 37 -17.97 5.99 -8.57
N LYS A 38 -17.13 5.95 -7.53
CA LYS A 38 -16.19 4.85 -7.34
C LYS A 38 -17.05 3.59 -7.20
N SER A 39 -16.88 2.62 -8.09
CA SER A 39 -17.54 1.33 -7.93
C SER A 39 -17.01 0.67 -6.67
N THR A 40 -17.89 0.22 -5.78
CA THR A 40 -17.54 -0.59 -4.60
C THR A 40 -17.06 -2.00 -4.98
N TYR A 41 -17.08 -2.32 -6.28
CA TYR A 41 -16.60 -3.59 -6.80
C TYR A 41 -15.07 -3.65 -6.75
N SER A 42 -14.56 -4.54 -5.90
CA SER A 42 -13.15 -4.91 -5.86
C SER A 42 -12.88 -6.13 -6.72
N VAL A 43 -11.79 -6.08 -7.51
CA VAL A 43 -11.37 -7.22 -8.35
C VAL A 43 -10.63 -8.26 -7.52
N LEU A 44 -9.91 -7.81 -6.49
CA LEU A 44 -9.12 -8.63 -5.58
C LEU A 44 -9.38 -8.18 -4.14
N PRO A 45 -9.23 -9.06 -3.15
CA PRO A 45 -9.23 -8.65 -1.74
C PRO A 45 -8.15 -7.60 -1.48
N GLU A 46 -8.52 -6.49 -0.88
CA GLU A 46 -7.61 -5.37 -0.60
C GLU A 46 -6.64 -5.60 0.57
N ASP A 47 -6.59 -6.77 1.21
CA ASP A 47 -6.13 -6.85 2.61
C ASP A 47 -4.65 -7.25 2.84
N TYR A 48 -3.88 -7.63 1.80
CA TYR A 48 -2.61 -8.35 2.02
C TYR A 48 -1.32 -7.70 1.48
N ASN A 49 -1.40 -6.73 0.55
CA ASN A 49 -0.19 -6.12 -0.03
C ASN A 49 -0.40 -4.64 -0.36
N CYS A 50 -1.32 -4.37 -1.28
CA CYS A 50 -1.64 -3.02 -1.71
C CYS A 50 -3.12 -2.91 -2.05
N LYS A 51 -3.66 -1.71 -1.83
CA LYS A 51 -5.03 -1.40 -2.21
C LYS A 51 -5.03 -0.98 -3.67
N VAL A 52 -5.57 -1.80 -4.55
CA VAL A 52 -5.53 -1.52 -6.01
C VAL A 52 -6.79 -0.78 -6.44
N GLU A 53 -6.64 0.47 -6.88
CA GLU A 53 -7.70 1.25 -7.52
C GLU A 53 -7.37 1.40 -9.02
N LEU A 54 -8.20 0.78 -9.88
CA LEU A 54 -8.08 0.88 -11.33
C LEU A 54 -9.00 1.98 -11.85
N ALA A 55 -8.46 2.87 -12.67
CA ALA A 55 -9.21 3.91 -13.34
C ALA A 55 -8.87 3.95 -14.83
N MET A 56 -9.81 4.48 -15.63
CA MET A 56 -9.60 4.74 -17.04
C MET A 56 -9.85 6.22 -17.31
N THR A 57 -8.97 6.81 -18.11
CA THR A 57 -9.09 8.22 -18.54
C THR A 57 -10.37 8.41 -19.36
N SER A 58 -10.94 9.62 -19.42
CA SER A 58 -12.13 9.95 -20.22
C SER A 58 -12.04 9.46 -21.67
N ASP A 59 -10.84 9.52 -22.22
CA ASP A 59 -10.57 9.23 -23.62
C ASP A 59 -10.51 7.72 -23.91
N GLY A 60 -10.53 6.87 -22.88
CA GLY A 60 -10.48 5.41 -22.99
C GLY A 60 -9.15 4.82 -23.46
N ARG A 61 -8.13 5.65 -23.72
CA ARG A 61 -6.83 5.24 -24.27
C ARG A 61 -5.79 4.84 -23.21
N THR A 62 -5.94 5.34 -21.99
CA THR A 62 -4.97 5.17 -20.91
C THR A 62 -5.63 4.62 -19.66
N ILE A 63 -5.08 3.53 -19.15
CA ILE A 63 -5.45 2.91 -17.88
C ILE A 63 -4.49 3.45 -16.81
N VAL A 64 -5.05 3.96 -15.71
CA VAL A 64 -4.32 4.50 -14.57
C VAL A 64 -4.52 3.55 -13.39
N CYS A 65 -3.42 3.12 -12.78
CA CYS A 65 -3.43 2.22 -11.63
C CYS A 65 -2.87 2.95 -10.41
N TYR A 66 -3.69 3.09 -9.36
CA TYR A 66 -3.26 3.59 -8.07
C TYR A 66 -3.14 2.43 -7.08
N HIS A 67 -1.95 2.20 -6.53
CA HIS A 67 -1.67 1.03 -5.68
C HIS A 67 -0.85 1.41 -4.43
N PRO A 68 -1.41 2.17 -3.48
CA PRO A 68 -0.75 2.43 -2.20
C PRO A 68 -0.46 1.12 -1.45
N SER A 69 0.72 1.04 -0.84
CA SER A 69 1.10 -0.03 0.08
C SER A 69 0.29 0.07 1.37
N ILE A 70 -0.12 -1.07 1.91
CA ILE A 70 -0.88 -1.13 3.16
C ILE A 70 0.08 -1.42 4.31
N GLU A 71 -0.08 -0.68 5.41
CA GLU A 71 0.66 -0.93 6.65
C GLU A 71 -0.02 -2.04 7.45
N ILE A 72 0.78 -2.85 8.17
CA ILE A 72 0.25 -3.92 9.03
C ILE A 72 -0.32 -3.26 10.31
N PRO A 73 -1.63 -3.44 10.61
CA PRO A 73 -2.24 -2.88 11.81
C PRO A 73 -1.60 -3.42 13.10
N TYR A 74 -1.55 -2.60 14.15
CA TYR A 74 -0.97 -2.98 15.44
C TYR A 74 -1.63 -4.22 16.05
N GLU A 75 -2.95 -4.36 15.90
CA GLU A 75 -3.74 -5.50 16.39
C GLU A 75 -3.34 -6.84 15.76
N HIS A 76 -2.76 -6.82 14.56
CA HIS A 76 -2.29 -8.01 13.86
C HIS A 76 -0.83 -8.37 14.19
N THR A 77 -0.22 -7.71 15.18
CA THR A 77 1.14 -7.98 15.64
C THR A 77 1.14 -8.69 17.00
N LYS A 78 2.22 -9.41 17.30
CA LYS A 78 2.42 -10.06 18.61
C LYS A 78 3.56 -9.38 19.36
N PRO A 79 3.45 -9.18 20.68
CA PRO A 79 4.54 -8.63 21.47
C PRO A 79 5.74 -9.58 21.43
N ILE A 80 6.94 -9.01 21.35
CA ILE A 80 8.19 -9.77 21.39
C ILE A 80 8.35 -10.33 22.83
N PRO A 81 8.45 -11.65 23.01
CA PRO A 81 8.66 -12.23 24.34
C PRO A 81 10.02 -11.79 24.87
N ARG A 82 10.04 -11.23 26.08
CA ARG A 82 11.26 -10.88 26.80
C ARG A 82 11.55 -12.01 27.80
N PRO A 83 12.72 -12.66 27.75
CA PRO A 83 13.07 -13.69 28.73
C PRO A 83 13.21 -13.04 30.11
N ASP A 84 12.63 -13.67 31.13
CA ASP A 84 12.65 -13.14 32.49
C ASP A 84 14.07 -13.22 33.09
N PRO A 85 14.54 -12.16 33.76
CA PRO A 85 15.90 -12.10 34.31
C PRO A 85 16.15 -13.13 35.43
N VAL A 86 15.09 -13.72 36.00
CA VAL A 86 15.18 -14.75 37.05
C VAL A 86 15.49 -16.13 36.46
N ASP A 87 15.01 -16.42 35.26
CA ASP A 87 15.30 -17.68 34.54
C ASP A 87 16.61 -17.57 33.74
N ASN A 88 17.08 -16.35 33.47
CA ASN A 88 18.39 -16.08 32.91
C ASN A 88 19.48 -16.29 33.99
N LYS A 89 19.85 -17.55 34.25
CA LYS A 89 20.98 -17.93 35.12
C LYS A 89 22.35 -17.30 34.73
N GLU A 90 22.40 -16.50 33.68
CA GLU A 90 23.61 -15.93 33.09
C GLU A 90 23.87 -14.47 33.50
N GLU A 91 22.84 -13.73 33.94
CA GLU A 91 22.94 -12.26 34.09
C GLU A 91 23.44 -11.78 35.47
N THR A 92 23.42 -12.62 36.50
CA THR A 92 23.56 -12.11 37.89
C THR A 92 24.98 -12.06 38.46
N HIS A 93 26.00 -12.70 37.86
CA HIS A 93 27.33 -12.67 38.47
C HIS A 93 28.45 -12.69 37.42
N ASP A 94 29.23 -11.60 37.36
CA ASP A 94 30.40 -11.39 36.51
C ASP A 94 31.47 -12.52 36.56
N GLN A 95 31.38 -13.45 37.52
CA GLN A 95 32.18 -14.67 37.60
C GLN A 95 31.77 -15.79 36.63
N VAL A 96 30.51 -15.81 36.16
CA VAL A 96 29.99 -16.83 35.23
C VAL A 96 30.52 -16.62 33.80
N LEU A 97 30.84 -15.37 33.44
CA LEU A 97 31.34 -15.01 32.11
C LEU A 97 32.71 -15.64 31.81
N LYS A 98 33.57 -15.80 32.82
CA LYS A 98 34.90 -16.41 32.64
C LYS A 98 34.84 -17.94 32.58
N SER A 99 34.00 -18.58 33.40
CA SER A 99 33.92 -20.05 33.47
C SER A 99 33.13 -20.69 32.33
N ARG A 100 32.12 -20.02 31.75
CA ARG A 100 31.32 -20.59 30.65
C ARG A 100 32.00 -20.51 29.29
N LEU A 101 32.85 -19.50 29.04
CA LEU A 101 33.61 -19.41 27.79
C LEU A 101 34.59 -20.58 27.67
N GLU A 102 35.25 -20.94 28.77
CA GLU A 102 36.20 -22.06 28.81
C GLU A 102 35.53 -23.44 28.73
N VAL A 103 34.26 -23.57 29.15
CA VAL A 103 33.49 -24.84 29.10
C VAL A 103 32.73 -25.03 27.78
N LYS A 104 32.27 -23.94 27.14
CA LYS A 104 31.59 -23.99 25.82
C LYS A 104 32.56 -24.14 24.65
N GLU A 105 33.84 -23.80 24.83
CA GLU A 105 34.92 -24.33 24.02
C GLU A 105 35.06 -25.82 24.33
N LEU A 106 34.13 -26.61 23.77
CA LEU A 106 34.13 -28.07 23.74
C LEU A 106 35.41 -28.54 23.07
N LYS A 107 36.47 -28.57 23.87
CA LYS A 107 37.73 -29.21 23.60
C LYS A 107 37.42 -30.68 23.32
N ASN A 108 37.36 -31.03 22.04
CA ASN A 108 37.49 -32.40 21.51
C ASN A 108 36.24 -33.29 21.43
N SER A 109 35.01 -32.77 21.54
CA SER A 109 33.87 -33.57 21.07
C SER A 109 33.85 -33.56 19.53
N LYS A 110 33.97 -34.74 18.90
CA LYS A 110 33.60 -34.95 17.49
C LYS A 110 32.28 -34.22 17.29
N GLY A 111 32.26 -33.20 16.42
CA GLY A 111 31.18 -32.21 16.33
C GLY A 111 29.77 -32.82 16.24
N PRO A 112 28.70 -32.00 16.31
CA PRO A 112 27.33 -32.48 16.42
C PRO A 112 27.02 -33.58 15.41
N THR A 113 26.27 -34.59 15.87
CA THR A 113 25.99 -35.79 15.08
C THR A 113 25.19 -35.40 13.85
N PHE A 114 25.41 -36.08 12.70
CA PHE A 114 24.63 -35.81 11.49
C PHE A 114 23.11 -35.94 11.70
N GLU A 115 22.68 -36.78 12.65
CA GLU A 115 21.29 -36.92 13.06
C GLU A 115 20.77 -35.69 13.78
N GLU A 116 21.54 -35.12 14.71
CA GLU A 116 21.22 -33.87 15.40
C GLU A 116 21.08 -32.73 14.39
N LEU A 117 22.03 -32.62 13.45
CA LEU A 117 21.98 -31.63 12.37
C LEU A 117 20.76 -31.84 11.47
N SER A 118 20.45 -33.09 11.11
CA SER A 118 19.28 -33.41 10.30
C SER A 118 17.97 -33.01 10.98
N LYS A 119 17.89 -33.21 12.30
CA LYS A 119 16.70 -32.91 13.12
C LYS A 119 16.55 -31.41 13.39
N MET A 120 17.66 -30.72 13.64
CA MET A 120 17.68 -29.27 13.87
C MET A 120 17.30 -28.47 12.62
N PHE A 121 17.79 -28.89 11.45
CA PHE A 121 17.53 -28.19 10.18
C PHE A 121 16.37 -28.77 9.36
N TYR A 122 15.67 -29.78 9.87
CA TYR A 122 14.61 -30.49 9.14
C TYR A 122 15.08 -30.96 7.74
N THR A 123 16.26 -31.57 7.68
CA THR A 123 16.89 -32.06 6.45
C THR A 123 17.13 -33.56 6.49
N THR A 124 17.49 -34.14 5.35
CA THR A 124 17.95 -35.54 5.29
C THR A 124 19.43 -35.66 5.65
N LYS A 125 19.81 -36.80 6.24
CA LYS A 125 21.20 -37.08 6.66
C LYS A 125 22.22 -37.01 5.51
N HIS A 126 21.81 -37.28 4.27
CA HIS A 126 22.71 -37.36 3.11
C HIS A 126 23.37 -36.03 2.73
N ARG A 127 22.77 -34.89 3.09
CA ARG A 127 23.35 -33.56 2.84
C ARG A 127 24.61 -33.30 3.69
N TRP A 128 24.74 -34.01 4.80
CA TRP A 128 25.81 -33.80 5.79
C TRP A 128 27.02 -34.71 5.55
N TYR A 129 26.90 -35.73 4.70
CA TYR A 129 28.05 -36.56 4.33
C TYR A 129 29.04 -35.78 3.45
N PRO A 130 30.35 -35.98 3.66
CA PRO A 130 31.36 -35.29 2.87
C PRO A 130 31.31 -35.75 1.42
N VAL A 131 31.40 -34.78 0.51
CA VAL A 131 31.49 -35.05 -0.92
C VAL A 131 32.95 -35.36 -1.29
N GLY A 132 33.18 -36.31 -2.20
CA GLY A 132 34.49 -36.71 -2.69
C GLY A 132 35.27 -35.58 -3.42
N GLN A 133 36.59 -35.75 -3.50
CA GLN A 133 37.52 -34.71 -3.99
C GLN A 133 37.23 -34.25 -5.43
N TYR A 134 36.83 -35.16 -6.32
CA TYR A 134 36.51 -34.84 -7.72
C TYR A 134 35.43 -33.78 -7.87
N LEU A 135 34.32 -33.93 -7.14
CA LEU A 135 33.21 -32.97 -7.17
C LEU A 135 33.59 -31.65 -6.51
N ARG A 136 34.41 -31.68 -5.44
CA ARG A 136 34.92 -30.45 -4.80
C ARG A 136 35.76 -29.61 -5.76
N ARG A 137 36.63 -30.24 -6.56
CA ARG A 137 37.50 -29.54 -7.54
C ARG A 137 36.72 -28.88 -8.68
N ARG A 138 35.57 -29.43 -9.06
CA ARG A 138 34.71 -28.89 -10.12
C ARG A 138 33.83 -27.74 -9.64
N LYS A 139 33.77 -27.47 -8.33
CA LYS A 139 33.06 -26.32 -7.80
C LYS A 139 33.75 -25.05 -8.27
N LYS A 140 33.00 -24.18 -8.94
CA LYS A 140 33.47 -22.83 -9.29
C LYS A 140 33.67 -22.05 -7.99
N LEU A 141 34.91 -21.67 -7.67
CA LEU A 141 35.23 -20.91 -6.46
C LEU A 141 34.76 -19.45 -6.57
N ASN A 142 34.89 -18.87 -7.76
CA ASN A 142 34.50 -17.49 -8.04
C ASN A 142 33.43 -17.48 -9.15
N PRO A 143 32.17 -17.86 -8.85
CA PRO A 143 31.09 -17.67 -9.80
C PRO A 143 30.85 -16.16 -10.01
N PRO A 144 30.41 -15.73 -11.20
CA PRO A 144 30.01 -14.34 -11.41
C PRO A 144 28.83 -14.02 -10.46
N LYS A 145 28.96 -12.95 -9.69
CA LYS A 145 27.88 -12.47 -8.81
C LYS A 145 26.91 -11.65 -9.65
N ASP A 146 25.64 -12.06 -9.67
CA ASP A 146 24.55 -11.22 -10.14
C ASP A 146 23.96 -10.43 -8.94
N ARG A 147 23.62 -9.16 -9.18
CA ARG A 147 23.18 -8.09 -8.24
C ARG A 147 23.48 -8.30 -6.75
#